data_AF-A0A8A4UWY6-F1
#
_entry.id   AF-A0A8A4UWY6-F1
#
_cell.length_a   1.000
_cell.length_b   1.000
_cell.length_c   1.000
_cell.angle_alpha   90.00
_cell.angle_beta   90.00
_cell.angle_gamma   90.00
#
_symmetry.space_group_name_H-M   'P 1'
#
loop_
_entity.id
_entity.type
_entity.pdbx_description
1 polymer ?
#
loop_
_entity_poly.entity_id
_entity_poly.type
_entity_poly.pdbx_seq_one_letter_code
_entity_poly.pdbx_strand_id
1 'polypeptide(L)'
;MSSQWNIKSSYDPTKKFENPKIEKAPQERLAFNFSFLTPDKKYNYEGSKDKKMKLKLLDKIYFLSQKDMIDLLSHDDKYSGLEKLDDSEVNIRINPEFKKKRYDLCEDGFWIFQLNRIGRVIGKKYKNIFYIMSIDTKFKQYDHG
;
A
#
# COMPACT_ATOMS: atom_id res chain seq x y z
N MET A 1 -17.39 62.90 -21.47
CA MET A 1 -17.88 61.81 -22.34
C MET A 1 -17.54 60.48 -21.68
N SER A 2 -18.52 59.85 -21.03
CA SER A 2 -18.34 58.57 -20.32
C SER A 2 -18.81 57.42 -21.21
N SER A 3 -17.90 56.59 -21.72
CA SER A 3 -18.28 55.38 -22.44
C SER A 3 -18.76 54.31 -21.45
N GLN A 4 -20.04 53.98 -21.48
CA GLN A 4 -20.58 52.82 -20.78
C GLN A 4 -20.17 51.55 -21.53
N TRP A 5 -19.38 50.70 -20.87
CA TRP A 5 -19.06 49.37 -21.37
C TRP A 5 -20.25 48.45 -21.15
N ASN A 6 -20.93 48.08 -22.24
CA ASN A 6 -22.00 47.09 -22.21
C ASN A 6 -21.41 45.68 -22.20
N ILE A 7 -21.28 45.09 -21.01
CA ILE A 7 -20.91 43.68 -20.86
C ILE A 7 -22.16 42.84 -21.13
N LYS A 8 -22.21 42.18 -22.29
CA LYS A 8 -23.23 41.18 -22.58
C LYS A 8 -22.81 39.84 -21.95
N SER A 9 -23.58 39.36 -20.98
CA SER A 9 -23.41 38.01 -20.44
C SER A 9 -23.76 36.97 -21.50
N SER A 10 -22.83 36.05 -21.78
CA SER A 10 -23.05 34.89 -22.65
C SER A 10 -23.62 33.68 -21.90
N TYR A 11 -24.02 33.87 -20.64
CA TYR A 11 -24.59 32.81 -19.83
C TYR A 11 -26.02 32.53 -20.28
N ASP A 12 -26.22 31.34 -20.83
CA ASP A 12 -27.53 30.81 -21.18
C ASP A 12 -28.01 29.89 -20.05
N PRO A 13 -28.98 30.30 -19.22
CA PRO A 13 -29.49 29.51 -18.10
C PRO A 13 -30.26 28.25 -18.54
N THR A 14 -30.57 28.12 -19.84
CA THR A 14 -31.25 26.96 -20.42
C THR A 14 -30.29 25.92 -20.97
N LYS A 15 -28.99 26.24 -21.06
CA LYS A 15 -27.95 25.34 -21.56
C LYS A 15 -27.70 24.23 -20.55
N LYS A 16 -28.33 23.08 -20.79
CA LYS A 16 -28.05 21.85 -20.03
C LYS A 16 -26.64 21.38 -20.35
N PHE A 17 -25.75 21.44 -19.36
CA PHE A 17 -24.47 20.76 -19.47
C PHE A 17 -24.73 19.26 -19.39
N GLU A 18 -24.39 18.51 -20.44
CA GLU A 18 -24.37 17.06 -20.35
C GLU A 18 -23.36 16.68 -19.28
N ASN A 19 -23.78 15.85 -18.32
CA ASN A 19 -22.86 15.34 -17.32
C ASN A 19 -21.74 14.59 -18.06
N PRO A 20 -20.46 15.00 -17.91
CA PRO A 20 -19.38 14.29 -18.56
C PRO A 20 -19.40 12.83 -18.10
N LYS A 21 -19.36 11.90 -19.06
CA LYS A 21 -19.17 10.48 -18.74
C LYS A 21 -17.77 10.30 -18.17
N ILE A 22 -17.68 10.24 -16.85
CA ILE A 22 -16.44 9.87 -16.16
C ILE A 22 -16.33 8.34 -16.27
N GLU A 23 -15.40 7.87 -17.12
CA GLU A 23 -15.05 6.46 -17.16
C GLU A 23 -14.49 6.03 -15.81
N LYS A 24 -14.93 4.88 -15.28
CA LYS A 24 -14.33 4.32 -14.08
C LYS A 24 -12.91 3.91 -14.41
N ALA A 25 -11.95 4.38 -13.60
CA ALA A 25 -10.57 3.92 -13.71
C ALA A 25 -10.52 2.38 -13.62
N PRO A 26 -9.61 1.72 -14.36
CA PRO A 26 -9.40 0.29 -14.22
C PRO A 26 -9.00 -0.04 -12.78
N GLN A 27 -9.47 -1.20 -12.29
CA GLN A 27 -9.13 -1.65 -10.94
C GLN A 27 -7.64 -1.95 -10.84
N GLU A 28 -6.92 -1.20 -10.01
CA GLU A 28 -5.51 -1.47 -9.71
C GLU A 28 -5.43 -2.48 -8.57
N ARG A 29 -4.69 -3.57 -8.79
CA ARG A 29 -4.52 -4.66 -7.81
C ARG A 29 -3.06 -4.83 -7.44
N LEU A 30 -2.83 -5.28 -6.20
CA LEU A 30 -1.47 -5.51 -5.70
C LEU A 30 -0.80 -6.70 -6.38
N ALA A 31 0.45 -6.48 -6.78
CA ALA A 31 1.42 -7.52 -7.09
C ALA A 31 2.42 -7.64 -5.93
N PHE A 32 2.70 -8.86 -5.50
CA PHE A 32 3.62 -9.10 -4.37
C PHE A 32 4.99 -9.58 -4.86
N ASN A 33 6.05 -9.01 -4.31
CA ASN A 33 7.42 -9.34 -4.67
C ASN A 33 8.23 -9.77 -3.43
N PHE A 34 8.83 -10.96 -3.49
CA PHE A 34 9.60 -11.57 -2.40
C PHE A 34 11.13 -11.46 -2.59
N SER A 35 11.62 -10.86 -3.67
CA SER A 35 13.04 -10.87 -4.04
C SER A 35 13.95 -10.11 -3.08
N PHE A 36 13.38 -9.32 -2.15
CA PHE A 36 14.11 -8.39 -1.29
C PHE A 36 13.84 -8.57 0.19
N LEU A 37 13.49 -9.79 0.60
CA LEU A 37 13.41 -10.14 2.02
C LEU A 37 14.69 -9.74 2.76
N THR A 38 14.50 -9.35 4.02
CA THR A 38 15.58 -9.01 4.94
C THR A 38 16.61 -10.15 5.03
N PRO A 39 17.92 -9.82 5.09
CA PRO A 39 18.94 -10.84 5.34
C PRO A 39 18.86 -11.41 6.76
N ASP A 40 18.07 -10.80 7.66
CA ASP A 40 17.86 -11.31 9.00
C ASP A 40 16.91 -12.52 8.98
N LYS A 41 17.49 -13.72 9.11
CA LYS A 41 16.75 -14.99 9.00
C LYS A 41 15.56 -15.06 9.94
N LYS A 42 15.61 -14.43 11.13
CA LYS A 42 14.50 -14.52 12.10
C LYS A 42 13.21 -13.85 11.61
N TYR A 43 13.31 -12.97 10.61
CA TYR A 43 12.17 -12.25 10.03
C TYR A 43 12.01 -12.47 8.52
N ASN A 44 12.69 -13.46 7.95
CA ASN A 44 12.51 -13.82 6.55
C ASN A 44 11.80 -15.17 6.40
N TYR A 45 11.47 -15.54 5.16
CA TYR A 45 10.73 -16.76 4.87
C TYR A 45 11.50 -18.05 5.22
N GLU A 46 12.83 -18.00 5.24
CA GLU A 46 13.70 -19.15 5.52
C GLU A 46 13.76 -19.49 7.01
N GLY A 47 13.80 -18.49 7.89
CA GLY A 47 13.99 -18.75 9.33
C GLY A 47 12.74 -19.25 10.05
N SER A 48 11.55 -19.12 9.46
CA SER A 48 10.34 -19.73 10.02
C SER A 48 10.07 -21.10 9.42
N LYS A 49 10.06 -22.13 10.27
CA LYS A 49 9.59 -23.49 9.93
C LYS A 49 8.08 -23.67 10.17
N ASP A 50 7.39 -22.63 10.62
CA ASP A 50 5.97 -22.70 10.94
C ASP A 50 5.12 -22.76 9.66
N LYS A 51 4.58 -23.95 9.39
CA LYS A 51 3.68 -24.21 8.25
C LYS A 51 2.38 -23.39 8.34
N LYS A 52 1.86 -23.17 9.56
CA LYS A 52 0.60 -22.44 9.76
C LYS A 52 0.78 -20.97 9.38
N MET A 53 1.89 -20.36 9.80
CA MET A 53 2.23 -19.00 9.39
C MET A 53 2.40 -18.89 7.87
N LYS A 54 3.14 -19.81 7.24
CA LYS A 54 3.35 -19.79 5.78
C LYS A 54 2.04 -19.91 5.00
N LEU A 55 1.15 -20.80 5.42
CA LEU A 55 -0.18 -20.91 4.82
C LEU A 55 -0.98 -19.62 4.99
N LYS A 56 -0.97 -19.03 6.19
CA LYS A 56 -1.66 -17.76 6.44
C LYS A 56 -1.09 -16.59 5.65
N LEU A 57 0.22 -16.56 5.42
CA LEU A 57 0.85 -15.58 4.54
C LEU A 57 0.33 -15.71 3.11
N LEU A 58 0.27 -16.93 2.57
CA LEU A 58 -0.26 -17.19 1.24
C LEU A 58 -1.75 -16.83 1.14
N ASP A 59 -2.57 -17.24 2.12
CA ASP A 59 -4.00 -16.88 2.19
C ASP A 59 -4.18 -15.36 2.13
N LYS A 60 -3.36 -14.62 2.90
CA LYS A 60 -3.46 -13.17 3.01
C LYS A 60 -3.01 -12.48 1.73
N ILE A 61 -1.92 -12.93 1.10
CA ILE A 61 -1.47 -12.43 -0.20
C ILE A 61 -2.52 -12.67 -1.28
N TYR A 62 -3.07 -13.88 -1.34
CA TYR A 62 -4.16 -14.22 -2.25
C TYR A 62 -5.35 -13.27 -2.06
N PHE A 63 -5.83 -13.12 -0.82
CA PHE A 63 -6.93 -12.21 -0.50
C PHE A 63 -6.65 -10.77 -0.93
N LEU A 64 -5.49 -10.22 -0.56
CA LEU A 64 -5.14 -8.83 -0.87
C LEU A 64 -4.96 -8.60 -2.38
N SER A 65 -4.41 -9.57 -3.11
CA SER A 65 -4.24 -9.47 -4.58
C SER A 65 -5.55 -9.40 -5.37
N GLN A 66 -6.68 -9.76 -4.75
CA GLN A 66 -8.00 -9.70 -5.38
C GLN A 66 -8.73 -8.39 -5.15
N LYS A 67 -8.26 -7.57 -4.21
CA LYS A 67 -8.90 -6.31 -3.82
C LYS A 67 -8.41 -5.16 -4.70
N ASP A 68 -9.30 -4.19 -4.89
CA ASP A 68 -8.91 -2.91 -5.46
C ASP A 68 -8.02 -2.15 -4.49
N MET A 69 -7.02 -1.43 -5.01
CA MET A 69 -6.10 -0.65 -4.22
C MET A 69 -6.82 0.40 -3.35
N ILE A 70 -7.84 1.06 -3.89
CA ILE A 70 -8.61 2.08 -3.16
C ILE A 70 -9.29 1.44 -1.96
N ASP A 71 -9.90 0.26 -2.14
CA ASP A 71 -10.49 -0.48 -1.04
C ASP A 71 -9.43 -0.75 0.04
N LEU A 72 -8.26 -1.28 -0.32
CA LEU A 72 -7.21 -1.65 0.63
C LEU A 72 -6.67 -0.47 1.45
N LEU A 73 -6.61 0.72 0.85
CA LEU A 73 -6.14 1.95 1.49
C LEU A 73 -7.23 2.66 2.31
N SER A 74 -8.50 2.38 2.02
CA SER A 74 -9.66 3.03 2.67
C SER A 74 -10.21 2.24 3.85
N HIS A 75 -9.67 1.07 4.17
CA HIS A 75 -10.12 0.26 5.31
C HIS A 75 -9.46 0.74 6.61
N ASP A 76 -10.30 1.12 7.59
CA ASP A 76 -9.87 1.45 8.96
C ASP A 76 -9.53 0.21 9.80
N ASP A 77 -9.89 -0.99 9.32
CA ASP A 77 -9.61 -2.25 10.00
C ASP A 77 -8.21 -2.77 9.66
N LYS A 78 -7.33 -2.74 10.67
CA LYS A 78 -5.94 -3.24 10.62
C LYS A 78 -5.82 -4.69 10.14
N TYR A 79 -6.87 -5.50 10.26
CA TYR A 79 -6.85 -6.90 9.86
C TYR A 79 -7.18 -7.14 8.39
N SER A 80 -7.81 -6.19 7.70
CA SER A 80 -8.27 -6.36 6.31
C SER A 80 -7.50 -5.50 5.31
N GLY A 81 -6.99 -4.33 5.72
CA GLY A 81 -6.29 -3.37 4.85
C GLY A 81 -4.76 -3.37 4.96
N LEU A 82 -4.17 -2.24 4.51
CA LEU A 82 -2.77 -1.90 4.69
C LEU A 82 -2.63 -0.75 5.70
N GLU A 83 -1.78 -0.94 6.71
CA GLU A 83 -1.38 0.10 7.66
C GLU A 83 -0.10 0.79 7.17
N LYS A 84 -0.02 2.11 7.27
CA LYS A 84 1.19 2.89 6.94
C LYS A 84 1.88 3.32 8.24
N LEU A 85 3.19 3.13 8.32
CA LEU A 85 4.03 3.61 9.42
C LEU A 85 5.18 4.44 8.88
N ASP A 86 5.67 5.37 9.69
CA ASP A 86 6.88 6.12 9.35
C ASP A 86 8.11 5.21 9.36
N ASP A 87 9.12 5.55 8.55
CA ASP A 87 10.36 4.78 8.48
C ASP A 87 11.08 4.73 9.85
N SER A 88 10.91 5.75 10.70
CA SER A 88 11.49 5.81 12.06
C SER A 88 10.85 4.85 13.07
N GLU A 89 9.63 4.38 12.81
CA GLU A 89 8.91 3.49 13.72
C GLU A 89 9.31 2.01 13.53
N VAL A 90 9.94 1.69 12.40
CA VAL A 90 10.22 0.31 11.99
C VAL A 90 11.70 -0.02 12.06
N ASN A 91 12.05 -0.98 12.92
CA ASN A 91 13.38 -1.54 13.00
C ASN A 91 13.52 -2.77 12.09
N ILE A 92 14.00 -2.54 10.88
CA ILE A 92 14.28 -3.58 9.89
C ILE A 92 15.64 -3.38 9.22
N ARG A 93 16.41 -4.47 9.10
CA ARG A 93 17.57 -4.50 8.22
C ARG A 93 17.12 -4.72 6.78
N ILE A 94 17.13 -3.67 5.97
CA ILE A 94 16.72 -3.72 4.55
C ILE A 94 17.76 -4.49 3.72
N ASN A 95 17.29 -5.25 2.72
CA ASN A 95 18.15 -5.89 1.74
C ASN A 95 19.03 -4.84 1.00
N PRO A 96 20.36 -4.98 0.97
CA PRO A 96 21.26 -3.98 0.38
C PRO A 96 20.98 -3.68 -1.10
N GLU A 97 20.57 -4.69 -1.89
CA GLU A 97 20.23 -4.48 -3.30
C GLU A 97 18.99 -3.60 -3.44
N PHE A 98 17.98 -3.83 -2.60
CA PHE A 98 16.77 -3.02 -2.57
C PHE A 98 17.08 -1.58 -2.18
N LYS A 99 17.87 -1.41 -1.11
CA LYS A 99 18.27 -0.09 -0.61
C LYS A 99 18.96 0.74 -1.69
N LYS A 100 19.81 0.12 -2.50
CA LYS A 100 20.56 0.80 -3.57
C LYS A 100 19.72 1.17 -4.80
N LYS A 101 18.75 0.34 -5.17
CA LYS A 101 18.09 0.43 -6.50
C LYS A 101 16.62 0.84 -6.47
N ARG A 102 15.93 0.64 -5.35
CA ARG A 102 14.45 0.69 -5.30
C ARG A 102 13.89 1.50 -4.14
N TYR A 103 14.62 1.65 -3.04
CA TYR A 103 14.10 2.29 -1.83
C TYR A 103 13.59 3.71 -2.10
N ASP A 104 14.38 4.54 -2.79
CA ASP A 104 14.04 5.93 -3.11
C ASP A 104 12.95 6.07 -4.19
N LEU A 105 12.58 4.98 -4.86
CA LEU A 105 11.47 4.97 -5.82
C LEU A 105 10.13 4.62 -5.15
N CYS A 106 10.18 4.07 -3.93
CA CYS A 106 9.00 3.65 -3.22
C CYS A 106 8.34 4.82 -2.50
N GLU A 107 7.08 4.62 -2.13
CA GLU A 107 6.36 5.53 -1.24
C GLU A 107 7.07 5.62 0.13
N ASP A 108 6.98 6.80 0.75
CA ASP A 108 7.53 7.08 2.07
C ASP A 108 6.94 6.13 3.13
N GLY A 109 7.74 5.80 4.14
CA GLY A 109 7.32 4.91 5.22
C GLY A 109 7.17 3.45 4.81
N PHE A 110 6.77 2.62 5.74
CA PHE A 110 6.49 1.20 5.52
C PHE A 110 4.99 0.93 5.45
N TRP A 111 4.65 -0.12 4.72
CA TRP A 111 3.29 -0.64 4.62
C TRP A 111 3.22 -2.01 5.29
N ILE A 112 2.16 -2.23 6.05
CA ILE A 112 2.00 -3.40 6.90
C ILE A 112 0.65 -4.05 6.62
N PHE A 113 0.65 -5.38 6.56
CA PHE A 113 -0.60 -6.14 6.70
C PHE A 113 -0.45 -7.23 7.77
N GLN A 114 -1.53 -7.42 8.52
CA GLN A 114 -1.56 -8.41 9.59
C GLN A 114 -1.79 -9.82 9.05
N LEU A 115 -1.11 -10.80 9.65
CA LEU A 115 -1.39 -12.23 9.53
C LEU A 115 -2.26 -12.65 10.73
N ASN A 116 -3.41 -11.99 10.90
CA ASN A 116 -4.24 -12.09 12.11
C ASN A 116 -3.40 -11.82 13.38
N ARG A 117 -3.46 -12.72 14.37
CA ARG A 117 -2.72 -12.61 15.65
C ARG A 117 -1.40 -13.37 15.68
N ILE A 118 -0.95 -13.94 14.56
CA ILE A 118 0.24 -14.81 14.52
C ILE A 118 1.47 -14.13 13.92
N GLY A 119 1.30 -12.93 13.37
CA GLY A 119 2.38 -12.12 12.86
C GLY A 119 1.88 -11.02 11.95
N ARG A 120 2.82 -10.33 11.32
CA ARG A 120 2.57 -9.25 10.38
C ARG A 120 3.65 -9.22 9.33
N VAL A 121 3.34 -8.63 8.18
CA VAL A 121 4.27 -8.46 7.08
C VAL A 121 4.55 -6.99 6.90
N ILE A 122 5.83 -6.65 6.80
CA ILE A 122 6.32 -5.29 6.60
C ILE A 122 6.89 -5.21 5.18
N GLY A 123 6.52 -4.17 4.45
CA GLY A 123 6.96 -3.95 3.07
C GLY A 123 7.08 -2.50 2.66
N LYS A 124 7.66 -2.28 1.47
CA LYS A 124 7.64 -0.99 0.78
C LYS A 124 6.76 -1.13 -0.47
N LYS A 125 6.13 -0.02 -0.87
CA LYS A 125 5.20 0.01 -2.00
C LYS A 125 5.73 0.90 -3.10
N TYR A 126 5.66 0.43 -4.34
CA TYR A 126 5.90 1.22 -5.55
C TYR A 126 4.73 1.01 -6.49
N LYS A 127 3.90 2.04 -6.68
CA LYS A 127 2.64 1.92 -7.42
C LYS A 127 1.80 0.77 -6.86
N ASN A 128 1.52 -0.25 -7.67
CA ASN A 128 0.77 -1.43 -7.27
C ASN A 128 1.66 -2.63 -6.84
N ILE A 129 2.97 -2.45 -6.71
CA ILE A 129 3.88 -3.51 -6.28
C ILE A 129 4.14 -3.37 -4.77
N PHE A 130 3.84 -4.42 -4.02
CA PHE A 130 4.20 -4.56 -2.61
C PHE A 130 5.46 -5.44 -2.50
N TYR A 131 6.58 -4.83 -2.13
CA TYR A 131 7.81 -5.56 -1.85
C TYR A 131 7.80 -6.05 -0.40
N ILE A 132 7.73 -7.36 -0.23
CA ILE A 132 7.76 -8.01 1.08
C ILE A 132 9.19 -7.95 1.61
N MET A 133 9.39 -7.16 2.67
CA MET A 133 10.70 -6.97 3.29
C MET A 133 10.89 -7.88 4.49
N SER A 134 9.84 -8.08 5.29
CA SER A 134 9.92 -8.79 6.56
C SER A 134 8.63 -9.50 6.92
N ILE A 135 8.75 -10.61 7.65
CA ILE A 135 7.67 -11.37 8.25
C ILE A 135 7.92 -11.39 9.76
N ASP A 136 7.26 -10.49 10.49
CA ASP A 136 7.42 -10.32 11.94
C ASP A 136 6.41 -11.16 12.70
N THR A 137 6.79 -12.38 13.07
CA THR A 137 5.97 -13.27 13.92
C THR A 137 6.20 -13.05 15.41
N LYS A 138 7.22 -12.27 15.78
CA LYS A 138 7.60 -12.01 17.18
C LYS A 138 7.06 -10.67 17.69
N PHE A 139 6.49 -9.86 16.80
CA PHE A 139 6.00 -8.52 17.10
C PHE A 139 7.07 -7.61 17.72
N LYS A 140 8.29 -7.68 17.17
CA LYS A 140 9.46 -6.95 17.69
C LYS A 140 10.01 -5.89 16.75
N GLN A 141 9.50 -5.78 15.53
CA GLN A 141 10.05 -4.86 14.53
C GLN A 141 9.47 -3.46 14.59
N TYR A 142 8.34 -3.25 15.26
CA TYR A 142 7.81 -1.93 15.61
C TYR A 142 6.84 -2.05 16.78
N ASP A 143 6.64 -0.96 17.52
CA ASP A 143 5.66 -0.90 18.60
C ASP A 143 4.26 -0.59 18.06
N HIS A 144 3.25 -1.27 18.58
CA HIS A 144 1.88 -1.22 18.08
C HIS A 144 0.82 -1.11 19.18
N GLY A 145 1.24 -0.77 20.40
CA GLY A 145 0.37 -0.67 21.57
C GLY A 145 0.09 -2.01 22.23
#